data_AF-A0A168EN93-F1
#
_entry.id   AF-A0A168EN93-F1
#
_cell.length_a   1.000
_cell.length_b   1.000
_cell.length_c   1.000
_cell.angle_alpha   90.00
_cell.angle_beta   90.00
_cell.angle_gamma   90.00
#
_symmetry.space_group_name_H-M   'P 1'
#
loop_
_entity.id
_entity.type
_entity.pdbx_description
1 polymer ?
#
loop_
_entity_poly.entity_id
_entity_poly.type
_entity_poly.pdbx_seq_one_letter_code
_entity_poly.pdbx_strand_id
1 'polypeptide(L)'
;MALHLVPPQPSDEDSVSCQGDGAEPCFNDCSSEPPRASFSCFPSSTTNVAHDFSLFRNHDGKFVNANDMAISKVKGGDHCLSYGIVKRLPPGTRPVRLVGEGAANAVFEIKLPEQEGAGKDLRGFLLRVAKAPANNSMPAYNYFLQQKFLQKAIKPILSGHVVHQELVKLRGSGIVRELNNHLAGVNDSRKDKFKNTPLPRPMRQDTESCVLVEFKPKWLSQSPSAPQDAIRCRQCAMELRHLVKDLSKNKAHPENKPCPLALTGSDCPLHVRSPFRMAPHLANLGDESFYREALRRVATDAAIRDLKEQQDTHDKLGPLHASPSDPFFPLAMTLRDCTCFAQIDKSSQSIRIRFGDFDWKDPTVKFERWRRAEEELIVGGFYTAEWIYCDDAFFRPPSLCLLEYSALASAKRPALIRITDSSLGAREEAVISTDDVEIHHYATDAAVLKRLLEPFKADAPDIIKSASL
;
A
#
# COMPACT_ATOMS: atom_id res chain seq x y z
N MET A 1 16.31 11.24 2.83
CA MET A 1 16.91 10.22 1.93
C MET A 1 16.82 10.75 0.52
N ALA A 2 17.84 10.55 -0.31
CA ALA A 2 17.75 10.79 -1.74
C ALA A 2 17.32 9.49 -2.43
N LEU A 3 16.43 9.57 -3.42
CA LEU A 3 15.92 8.46 -4.22
C LEU A 3 16.34 8.66 -5.67
N HIS A 4 16.74 7.60 -6.37
CA HIS A 4 17.07 7.66 -7.79
C HIS A 4 16.26 6.62 -8.55
N LEU A 5 15.38 7.09 -9.46
CA LEU A 5 14.53 6.21 -10.26
C LEU A 5 15.24 5.70 -11.52
N VAL A 6 15.96 6.57 -12.24
CA VAL A 6 16.58 6.26 -13.55
C VAL A 6 17.89 7.07 -13.74
N PRO A 7 19.01 6.47 -14.18
CA PRO A 7 20.20 7.22 -14.61
C PRO A 7 20.00 7.84 -16.01
N PRO A 8 20.59 9.01 -16.30
CA PRO A 8 20.47 9.63 -17.62
C PRO A 8 21.22 8.85 -18.70
N GLN A 9 20.61 8.75 -19.88
CA GLN A 9 21.33 8.65 -21.15
C GLN A 9 21.59 10.08 -21.69
N PRO A 10 22.56 10.28 -22.58
CA PRO A 10 22.83 11.60 -23.16
C PRO A 10 21.63 12.10 -23.98
N SER A 11 21.34 13.39 -23.88
CA SER A 11 20.30 14.07 -24.63
C SER A 11 20.89 14.84 -25.80
N ASP A 12 20.24 14.77 -26.96
CA ASP A 12 20.30 15.83 -27.97
C ASP A 12 19.01 16.69 -27.87
N GLU A 13 19.13 17.96 -28.26
CA GLU A 13 18.10 19.01 -28.15
C GLU A 13 16.98 18.78 -29.20
N ASP A 14 15.73 19.21 -29.05
CA ASP A 14 15.33 20.63 -28.96
C ASP A 14 13.87 20.82 -28.45
N SER A 15 13.38 22.06 -28.54
CA SER A 15 12.24 22.66 -27.86
C SER A 15 10.90 22.64 -28.63
N VAL A 16 9.77 22.81 -27.90
CA VAL A 16 8.62 23.70 -28.21
C VAL A 16 7.55 23.60 -27.09
N SER A 17 6.75 24.66 -26.91
CA SER A 17 5.73 24.82 -25.86
C SER A 17 4.29 24.54 -26.36
N CYS A 18 3.39 24.13 -25.45
CA CYS A 18 1.96 24.47 -25.52
C CYS A 18 1.24 24.30 -24.16
N GLN A 19 0.15 25.06 -23.98
CA GLN A 19 -0.73 25.06 -22.79
C GLN A 19 -1.89 24.07 -22.98
N GLY A 20 -2.52 23.64 -21.87
CA GLY A 20 -3.79 22.91 -21.91
C GLY A 20 -4.28 22.49 -20.52
N ASP A 21 -5.39 23.07 -20.07
CA ASP A 21 -6.07 22.70 -18.82
C ASP A 21 -6.76 21.33 -18.91
N GLY A 22 -6.83 20.63 -17.77
CA GLY A 22 -7.55 19.36 -17.65
C GLY A 22 -7.66 18.92 -16.19
N ALA A 23 -8.76 19.28 -15.52
CA ALA A 23 -8.98 18.93 -14.12
C ALA A 23 -9.63 17.54 -13.98
N GLU A 24 -8.98 16.61 -13.27
CA GLU A 24 -9.52 15.28 -12.95
C GLU A 24 -9.40 14.91 -11.45
N PRO A 25 -10.29 14.05 -10.93
CA PRO A 25 -10.57 13.96 -9.49
C PRO A 25 -9.62 13.04 -8.71
N CYS A 26 -9.47 13.32 -7.41
CA CYS A 26 -8.32 12.86 -6.63
C CYS A 26 -8.67 12.00 -5.41
N PHE A 27 -8.12 10.78 -5.34
CA PHE A 27 -8.39 9.83 -4.27
C PHE A 27 -7.96 10.30 -2.85
N ASN A 28 -8.85 10.23 -1.86
CA ASN A 28 -8.55 10.44 -0.43
C ASN A 28 -8.71 9.14 0.39
N ASP A 29 -8.13 9.15 1.59
CA ASP A 29 -8.14 8.04 2.56
C ASP A 29 -7.59 8.57 3.91
N CYS A 30 -8.37 8.54 5.01
CA CYS A 30 -7.92 8.59 6.42
C CYS A 30 -9.08 8.88 7.41
N SER A 31 -9.18 8.06 8.47
CA SER A 31 -9.80 8.28 9.79
C SER A 31 -9.46 7.08 10.70
N SER A 32 -9.48 7.10 12.04
CA SER A 32 -9.38 8.17 13.06
C SER A 32 -8.87 7.54 14.39
N GLU A 33 -8.76 8.30 15.49
CA GLU A 33 -8.26 7.84 16.79
C GLU A 33 -9.36 7.29 17.74
N PRO A 34 -9.05 6.35 18.66
CA PRO A 34 -9.91 5.96 19.78
C PRO A 34 -9.57 6.74 21.08
N PRO A 35 -10.51 6.80 22.06
CA PRO A 35 -10.35 7.62 23.27
C PRO A 35 -9.44 7.00 24.34
N ARG A 36 -9.03 7.86 25.30
CA ARG A 36 -8.18 7.51 26.45
C ARG A 36 -8.90 6.63 27.48
N ALA A 37 -8.18 5.65 28.01
CA ALA A 37 -8.48 5.00 29.29
C ALA A 37 -7.20 4.94 30.16
N SER A 38 -7.36 4.98 31.47
CA SER A 38 -6.29 5.04 32.49
C SER A 38 -6.12 3.71 33.25
N PHE A 39 -5.18 3.67 34.21
CA PHE A 39 -4.82 2.54 35.10
C PHE A 39 -4.02 1.39 34.44
N SER A 40 -3.11 0.67 35.12
CA SER A 40 -2.36 0.89 36.37
C SER A 40 -1.15 -0.07 36.42
N CYS A 41 -0.14 0.22 37.25
CA CYS A 41 1.13 -0.53 37.32
C CYS A 41 1.06 -1.90 38.05
N PHE A 42 2.19 -2.63 37.99
CA PHE A 42 2.63 -3.84 38.74
C PHE A 42 2.55 -5.19 37.98
N PRO A 43 3.37 -6.20 38.34
CA PRO A 43 4.79 -6.20 37.96
C PRO A 43 5.25 -7.49 37.25
N SER A 44 6.51 -7.46 36.82
CA SER A 44 7.23 -8.52 36.11
C SER A 44 7.36 -9.86 36.84
N SER A 45 7.24 -10.96 36.10
CA SER A 45 7.88 -12.24 36.40
C SER A 45 8.59 -12.80 35.16
N THR A 46 9.85 -13.21 35.34
CA THR A 46 10.73 -13.73 34.28
C THR A 46 10.81 -15.25 34.33
N THR A 47 10.52 -15.93 33.22
CA THR A 47 10.92 -17.32 33.00
C THR A 47 11.50 -17.48 31.59
N ASN A 48 12.77 -17.90 31.53
CA ASN A 48 13.42 -18.25 30.28
C ASN A 48 13.00 -19.66 29.87
N VAL A 49 12.54 -19.84 28.63
CA VAL A 49 12.54 -21.15 27.97
C VAL A 49 13.18 -20.96 26.61
N ALA A 50 14.36 -21.55 26.43
CA ALA A 50 15.01 -21.63 25.12
C ALA A 50 14.36 -22.75 24.33
N HIS A 51 13.91 -22.46 23.11
CA HIS A 51 13.53 -23.49 22.15
C HIS A 51 14.43 -23.45 20.93
N ASP A 52 15.07 -24.59 20.72
CA ASP A 52 16.00 -24.90 19.66
C ASP A 52 15.25 -25.01 18.32
N PHE A 53 15.73 -24.32 17.27
CA PHE A 53 15.15 -24.39 15.93
C PHE A 53 16.21 -24.91 14.96
N SER A 54 16.07 -26.19 14.61
CA SER A 54 16.97 -26.89 13.68
C SER A 54 16.79 -26.39 12.24
N LEU A 55 17.92 -26.20 11.57
CA LEU A 55 18.00 -25.72 10.18
C LEU A 55 17.62 -26.84 9.20
N PHE A 56 16.54 -26.67 8.46
CA PHE A 56 16.27 -27.49 7.26
C PHE A 56 16.88 -26.84 6.01
N ARG A 57 17.75 -27.59 5.33
CA ARG A 57 18.30 -27.20 4.02
C ARG A 57 17.25 -27.37 2.93
N ASN A 58 17.18 -26.39 2.03
CA ASN A 58 16.90 -26.64 0.62
C ASN A 58 17.83 -25.76 -0.23
N HIS A 59 18.10 -26.21 -1.46
CA HIS A 59 19.17 -25.66 -2.29
C HIS A 59 18.91 -24.23 -2.78
N ASP A 60 20.01 -23.48 -2.91
CA ASP A 60 20.16 -22.24 -3.69
C ASP A 60 19.24 -21.05 -3.32
N GLY A 61 19.21 -20.67 -2.03
CA GLY A 61 18.48 -19.48 -1.55
C GLY A 61 19.36 -18.34 -1.02
N LYS A 62 19.11 -17.11 -1.50
CA LYS A 62 19.65 -15.84 -0.93
C LYS A 62 18.93 -15.48 0.37
N PHE A 63 19.15 -16.24 1.43
CA PHE A 63 18.48 -16.00 2.72
C PHE A 63 19.09 -14.83 3.50
N VAL A 64 18.23 -14.01 4.12
CA VAL A 64 18.63 -13.06 5.16
C VAL A 64 18.72 -13.83 6.47
N ASN A 65 19.88 -13.81 7.13
CA ASN A 65 20.06 -14.49 8.42
C ASN A 65 19.22 -13.78 9.50
N ALA A 66 18.72 -14.55 10.48
CA ALA A 66 18.11 -13.98 11.70
C ALA A 66 19.03 -12.94 12.37
N ASN A 67 20.36 -13.07 12.26
CA ASN A 67 21.33 -12.07 12.74
C ASN A 67 21.36 -10.76 11.93
N ASP A 68 20.98 -10.75 10.65
CA ASP A 68 20.82 -9.53 9.86
C ASP A 68 19.46 -8.86 10.13
N MET A 69 18.43 -9.66 10.43
CA MET A 69 17.11 -9.23 10.87
C MET A 69 17.07 -8.83 12.36
N ALA A 70 18.03 -9.28 13.17
CA ALA A 70 18.31 -8.82 14.52
C ALA A 70 18.89 -7.40 14.48
N ILE A 71 18.08 -6.44 14.03
CA ILE A 71 18.36 -5.03 14.19
C ILE A 71 18.08 -4.72 15.66
N SER A 72 19.11 -4.95 16.48
CA SER A 72 19.06 -5.06 17.93
C SER A 72 18.24 -3.98 18.63
N LYS A 73 17.77 -4.32 19.83
CA LYS A 73 17.28 -3.41 20.86
C LYS A 73 18.33 -2.34 21.20
N VAL A 74 18.50 -1.32 20.36
CA VAL A 74 19.35 -0.17 20.63
C VAL A 74 18.64 0.73 21.64
N LYS A 75 18.65 0.32 22.92
CA LYS A 75 18.85 1.29 23.99
C LYS A 75 20.20 1.97 23.72
N GLY A 76 20.26 3.28 23.94
CA GLY A 76 21.36 4.12 23.46
C GLY A 76 22.75 3.55 23.76
N GLY A 77 23.53 3.35 22.70
CA GLY A 77 24.91 2.87 22.75
C GLY A 77 25.59 3.17 21.43
N ASP A 78 26.48 4.15 21.42
CA ASP A 78 27.24 4.58 20.24
C ASP A 78 28.29 3.51 19.86
N HIS A 79 27.88 2.53 19.06
CA HIS A 79 28.82 1.70 18.32
C HIS A 79 28.87 2.14 16.85
N CYS A 80 29.96 2.86 16.54
CA CYS A 80 30.31 3.34 15.22
C CYS A 80 30.58 2.17 14.26
N LEU A 81 29.55 1.71 13.57
CA LEU A 81 29.71 0.92 12.35
C LEU A 81 30.22 1.83 11.23
N SER A 82 31.12 1.32 10.38
CA SER A 82 31.71 2.04 9.25
C SER A 82 30.71 2.26 8.11
N TYR A 83 29.69 3.09 8.36
CA TYR A 83 28.88 3.66 7.29
C TYR A 83 29.79 4.47 6.37
N GLY A 84 29.82 4.11 5.08
CA GLY A 84 30.49 4.91 4.06
C GLY A 84 30.03 6.38 4.16
N ILE A 85 30.97 7.30 3.91
CA ILE A 85 30.84 8.74 4.20
C ILE A 85 29.46 9.25 3.78
N VAL A 86 28.58 9.51 4.76
CA VAL A 86 27.20 9.93 4.50
C VAL A 86 27.25 11.26 3.76
N LYS A 87 26.87 11.22 2.47
CA LYS A 87 26.92 12.34 1.53
C LYS A 87 26.19 13.55 2.09
N ARG A 88 26.69 14.75 1.79
CA ARG A 88 26.06 16.01 2.19
C ARG A 88 25.38 16.63 0.97
N LEU A 89 24.16 17.11 1.14
CA LEU A 89 23.49 17.87 0.09
C LEU A 89 24.21 19.23 -0.07
N PRO A 90 24.64 19.63 -1.28
CA PRO A 90 25.44 20.84 -1.46
C PRO A 90 24.63 22.11 -1.11
N PRO A 91 25.26 23.13 -0.48
CA PRO A 91 24.63 24.42 -0.23
C PRO A 91 24.11 25.05 -1.53
N GLY A 92 22.95 25.71 -1.45
CA GLY A 92 22.33 26.33 -2.63
C GLY A 92 21.54 25.37 -3.52
N THR A 93 21.41 24.09 -3.14
CA THR A 93 20.38 23.19 -3.71
C THR A 93 18.99 23.80 -3.50
N ARG A 94 18.11 23.72 -4.51
CA ARG A 94 16.73 24.25 -4.46
C ARG A 94 15.71 23.19 -4.88
N PRO A 95 14.49 23.19 -4.33
CA PRO A 95 13.39 22.45 -4.95
C PRO A 95 13.07 23.07 -6.32
N VAL A 96 12.94 22.22 -7.34
CA VAL A 96 12.44 22.62 -8.67
C VAL A 96 10.94 22.47 -8.68
N ARG A 97 10.54 21.21 -8.49
CA ARG A 97 9.17 20.79 -8.48
C ARG A 97 9.02 19.80 -7.35
N LEU A 98 7.93 19.97 -6.68
CA LEU A 98 7.37 19.01 -5.77
C LEU A 98 6.97 17.69 -6.44
N VAL A 99 7.11 16.56 -5.74
CA VAL A 99 7.21 15.26 -6.41
C VAL A 99 6.52 14.09 -5.71
N GLY A 100 5.99 14.20 -4.49
CA GLY A 100 5.17 13.11 -3.95
C GLY A 100 4.85 13.31 -2.49
N GLU A 101 3.66 12.94 -2.03
CA GLU A 101 3.28 13.07 -0.63
C GLU A 101 2.43 11.89 -0.17
N GLY A 102 2.95 11.19 0.84
CA GLY A 102 2.23 10.19 1.63
C GLY A 102 1.88 10.73 3.02
N ALA A 103 1.47 9.84 3.93
CA ALA A 103 1.19 10.23 5.31
C ALA A 103 2.45 10.70 6.07
N ALA A 104 3.57 9.99 5.88
CA ALA A 104 4.80 10.17 6.66
C ALA A 104 5.92 10.96 5.95
N ASN A 105 5.90 11.02 4.63
CA ASN A 105 7.00 11.54 3.82
C ASN A 105 6.46 12.37 2.66
N ALA A 106 7.33 13.25 2.14
CA ALA A 106 7.19 13.76 0.78
C ALA A 106 8.51 13.80 0.04
N VAL A 107 8.42 14.00 -1.27
CA VAL A 107 9.49 13.83 -2.24
C VAL A 107 9.53 15.07 -3.14
N PHE A 108 10.72 15.52 -3.50
CA PHE A 108 10.97 16.72 -4.31
C PHE A 108 11.96 16.42 -5.42
N GLU A 109 11.74 17.00 -6.59
CA GLU A 109 12.76 17.25 -7.59
C GLU A 109 13.65 18.40 -7.11
N ILE A 110 14.98 18.23 -7.22
CA ILE A 110 15.95 19.21 -6.73
C ILE A 110 16.91 19.62 -7.84
N LYS A 111 17.16 20.94 -7.97
CA LYS A 111 18.26 21.47 -8.77
C LYS A 111 19.45 21.66 -7.86
N LEU A 112 20.55 21.01 -8.22
CA LEU A 112 21.86 21.15 -7.60
C LEU A 112 22.56 22.41 -8.15
N PRO A 113 23.44 23.06 -7.37
CA PRO A 113 24.22 24.19 -7.85
C PRO A 113 25.18 23.77 -8.98
N GLU A 114 25.44 24.67 -9.92
CA GLU A 114 26.26 24.41 -11.12
C GLU A 114 27.78 24.49 -10.87
N GLN A 115 28.21 24.67 -9.62
CA GLN A 115 29.62 24.70 -9.25
C GLN A 115 30.33 23.38 -9.56
N GLU A 116 31.55 23.47 -10.09
CA GLU A 116 32.28 22.29 -10.58
C GLU A 116 32.44 21.20 -9.50
N GLY A 117 31.87 20.03 -9.78
CA GLY A 117 31.96 18.85 -8.92
C GLY A 117 30.93 18.77 -7.79
N ALA A 118 30.22 19.86 -7.48
CA ALA A 118 29.27 19.91 -6.36
C ALA A 118 28.04 19.00 -6.58
N GLY A 119 28.08 17.79 -6.02
CA GLY A 119 26.95 16.85 -6.07
C GLY A 119 26.68 16.21 -7.43
N LYS A 120 27.69 16.10 -8.32
CA LYS A 120 27.54 15.40 -9.62
C LYS A 120 26.94 13.98 -9.46
N ASP A 121 27.24 13.32 -8.34
CA ASP A 121 26.77 12.00 -7.93
C ASP A 121 25.33 11.96 -7.38
N LEU A 122 24.69 13.13 -7.19
CA LEU A 122 23.30 13.29 -6.78
C LEU A 122 22.41 13.82 -7.92
N ARG A 123 22.96 14.06 -9.13
CA ARG A 123 22.18 14.46 -10.30
C ARG A 123 21.16 13.37 -10.66
N GLY A 124 19.92 13.76 -10.97
CA GLY A 124 18.81 12.83 -11.22
C GLY A 124 18.16 12.24 -9.97
N PHE A 125 18.67 12.53 -8.76
CA PHE A 125 18.02 12.11 -7.53
C PHE A 125 16.88 13.07 -7.14
N LEU A 126 15.85 12.48 -6.53
CA LEU A 126 14.74 13.13 -5.86
C LEU A 126 14.99 13.13 -4.35
N LEU A 127 14.63 14.19 -3.65
CA LEU A 127 14.81 14.34 -2.21
C LEU A 127 13.57 13.93 -1.43
N ARG A 128 13.61 12.79 -0.74
CA ARG A 128 12.57 12.31 0.19
C ARG A 128 12.85 12.78 1.62
N VAL A 129 11.92 13.51 2.21
CA VAL A 129 11.95 14.03 3.59
C VAL A 129 10.71 13.60 4.36
N ALA A 130 10.87 13.22 5.64
CA ALA A 130 9.73 12.96 6.52
C ALA A 130 9.03 14.26 6.92
N LYS A 131 7.73 14.18 7.20
CA LYS A 131 6.98 15.28 7.82
C LYS A 131 7.51 15.51 9.24
N ALA A 132 7.51 16.76 9.70
CA ALA A 132 7.59 17.02 11.13
C ALA A 132 6.34 16.42 11.80
N PRO A 133 6.48 15.67 12.91
CA PRO A 133 5.32 15.15 13.63
C PRO A 133 4.63 16.29 14.38
N ALA A 134 3.32 16.16 14.61
CA ALA A 134 2.58 17.16 15.38
C ALA A 134 3.05 17.19 16.86
N ASN A 135 2.99 18.37 17.47
CA ASN A 135 3.12 18.60 18.92
C ASN A 135 4.41 18.06 19.58
N ASN A 136 5.59 18.37 19.04
CA ASN A 136 6.91 18.03 19.61
C ASN A 136 7.13 16.53 19.92
N SER A 137 6.35 15.64 19.31
CA SER A 137 6.52 14.20 19.49
C SER A 137 7.81 13.69 18.83
N MET A 138 8.30 12.53 19.30
CA MET A 138 9.56 11.94 18.82
C MET A 138 9.56 11.77 17.28
N PRO A 139 10.70 11.94 16.60
CA PRO A 139 10.80 11.74 15.16
C PRO A 139 10.30 10.35 14.77
N ALA A 140 9.26 10.29 13.92
CA ALA A 140 8.60 9.04 13.55
C ALA A 140 9.50 8.03 12.80
N TYR A 141 10.70 8.45 12.37
CA TYR A 141 11.64 7.64 11.60
C TYR A 141 13.08 7.82 12.06
N ASN A 142 13.74 6.70 12.40
CA ASN A 142 15.19 6.62 12.47
C ASN A 142 15.74 6.31 11.06
N TYR A 143 16.32 7.32 10.40
CA TYR A 143 16.83 7.17 9.04
C TYR A 143 18.03 6.22 8.91
N PHE A 144 18.84 6.04 9.96
CA PHE A 144 19.94 5.07 9.93
C PHE A 144 19.42 3.64 10.02
N LEU A 145 18.43 3.40 10.89
CA LEU A 145 17.67 2.15 10.96
C LEU A 145 17.03 1.85 9.59
N GLN A 146 16.36 2.83 8.99
CA GLN A 146 15.73 2.71 7.67
C GLN A 146 16.73 2.35 6.56
N GLN A 147 17.88 3.03 6.50
CA GLN A 147 18.94 2.74 5.53
C GLN A 147 19.54 1.34 5.75
N LYS A 148 19.81 0.96 7.02
CA LYS A 148 20.32 -0.36 7.39
C LYS A 148 19.33 -1.46 7.00
N PHE A 149 18.04 -1.29 7.26
CA PHE A 149 16.99 -2.23 6.89
C PHE A 149 16.89 -2.39 5.37
N LEU A 150 16.87 -1.30 4.61
CA LEU A 150 16.89 -1.36 3.14
C LEU A 150 18.12 -2.11 2.61
N GLN A 151 19.31 -1.83 3.16
CA GLN A 151 20.56 -2.43 2.71
C GLN A 151 20.72 -3.91 3.10
N LYS A 152 20.31 -4.31 4.31
CA LYS A 152 20.53 -5.65 4.86
C LYS A 152 19.36 -6.62 4.72
N ALA A 153 18.12 -6.13 4.70
CA ALA A 153 16.95 -6.99 4.60
C ALA A 153 16.31 -6.97 3.20
N ILE A 154 16.18 -5.80 2.58
CA ILE A 154 15.41 -5.64 1.33
C ILE A 154 16.26 -5.88 0.07
N LYS A 155 17.42 -5.22 -0.05
CA LYS A 155 18.29 -5.35 -1.24
C LYS A 155 18.77 -6.78 -1.53
N PRO A 156 19.11 -7.64 -0.54
CA PRO A 156 19.54 -9.01 -0.83
C PRO A 156 18.46 -9.87 -1.48
N ILE A 157 17.19 -9.67 -1.13
CA ILE A 157 16.08 -10.54 -1.55
C ILE A 157 15.36 -10.06 -2.83
N LEU A 158 15.25 -8.74 -3.05
CA LEU A 158 14.64 -8.18 -4.28
C LEU A 158 15.66 -7.74 -5.35
N SER A 159 16.95 -8.03 -5.12
CA SER A 159 18.03 -7.83 -6.08
C SER A 159 18.02 -6.43 -6.74
N GLY A 160 18.26 -6.34 -8.05
CA GLY A 160 18.32 -5.09 -8.80
C GLY A 160 16.97 -4.36 -8.97
N HIS A 161 15.85 -4.91 -8.48
CA HIS A 161 14.53 -4.30 -8.61
C HIS A 161 14.25 -3.26 -7.52
N VAL A 162 15.10 -3.08 -6.51
CA VAL A 162 14.92 -2.04 -5.49
C VAL A 162 15.26 -0.66 -6.06
N VAL A 163 14.38 0.35 -5.90
CA VAL A 163 14.68 1.77 -6.17
C VAL A 163 15.93 2.16 -5.40
N HIS A 164 16.90 2.80 -6.06
CA HIS A 164 18.13 3.18 -5.38
C HIS A 164 17.88 4.31 -4.38
N GLN A 165 18.37 4.14 -3.15
CA GLN A 165 18.18 5.11 -2.07
C GLN A 165 19.48 5.33 -1.30
N GLU A 166 19.77 6.58 -1.01
CA GLU A 166 20.95 7.00 -0.25
C GLU A 166 20.57 7.95 0.89
N LEU A 167 21.26 7.82 2.02
CA LEU A 167 21.11 8.75 3.11
C LEU A 167 21.97 10.00 2.86
N VAL A 168 21.34 11.18 2.85
CA VAL A 168 22.02 12.47 2.66
C VAL A 168 21.82 13.38 3.87
N LYS A 169 22.89 14.06 4.28
CA LYS A 169 22.87 15.08 5.35
C LYS A 169 22.36 16.41 4.79
N LEU A 170 21.25 16.91 5.36
CA LEU A 170 20.64 18.19 4.97
C LEU A 170 21.20 19.39 5.75
N ARG A 171 21.78 19.18 6.94
CA ARG A 171 22.28 20.26 7.80
C ARG A 171 23.39 21.06 7.09
N GLY A 172 23.19 22.37 7.01
CA GLY A 172 24.09 23.31 6.32
C GLY A 172 23.83 23.51 4.82
N SER A 173 22.83 22.84 4.22
CA SER A 173 22.48 23.05 2.80
C SER A 173 21.52 24.22 2.55
N GLY A 174 20.77 24.66 3.58
CA GLY A 174 19.66 25.62 3.48
C GLY A 174 18.32 25.00 3.04
N ILE A 175 18.33 23.79 2.46
CA ILE A 175 17.20 23.21 1.72
C ILE A 175 15.87 23.18 2.49
N VAL A 176 15.88 22.94 3.80
CA VAL A 176 14.64 22.74 4.59
C VAL A 176 13.74 23.98 4.56
N ARG A 177 14.32 25.19 4.56
CA ARG A 177 13.56 26.43 4.43
C ARG A 177 13.00 26.59 3.02
N GLU A 178 13.82 26.33 2.00
CA GLU A 178 13.42 26.44 0.59
C GLU A 178 12.31 25.45 0.23
N LEU A 179 12.34 24.24 0.81
CA LEU A 179 11.23 23.29 0.78
C LEU A 179 9.99 23.95 1.39
N ASN A 180 10.00 24.31 2.68
CA ASN A 180 8.82 24.90 3.34
C ASN A 180 8.25 26.14 2.62
N ASN A 181 9.10 26.97 2.00
CA ASN A 181 8.68 28.11 1.20
C ASN A 181 7.96 27.68 -0.10
N HIS A 182 8.56 26.77 -0.87
CA HIS A 182 7.95 26.20 -2.09
C HIS A 182 6.59 25.55 -1.77
N LEU A 183 6.49 24.92 -0.60
CA LEU A 183 5.29 24.25 -0.11
C LEU A 183 4.15 25.21 0.25
N ALA A 184 4.47 26.40 0.79
CA ALA A 184 3.49 27.44 1.02
C ALA A 184 2.97 28.03 -0.30
N GLY A 185 3.84 28.23 -1.30
CA GLY A 185 3.47 28.79 -2.61
C GLY A 185 2.55 27.91 -3.45
N VAL A 186 2.49 26.60 -3.18
CA VAL A 186 1.59 25.64 -3.86
C VAL A 186 0.42 25.19 -2.99
N ASN A 187 0.10 25.91 -1.91
CA ASN A 187 -0.77 25.38 -0.85
C ASN A 187 -2.21 25.06 -1.31
N ASP A 188 -2.74 25.82 -2.26
CA ASP A 188 -4.16 25.71 -2.66
C ASP A 188 -4.42 24.54 -3.63
N SER A 189 -3.39 24.08 -4.35
CA SER A 189 -3.45 22.89 -5.22
C SER A 189 -3.34 21.55 -4.46
N ARG A 190 -3.38 21.60 -3.12
CA ARG A 190 -3.16 20.45 -2.24
C ARG A 190 -4.46 19.78 -1.84
N LYS A 191 -4.38 18.48 -1.57
CA LYS A 191 -5.48 17.74 -0.94
C LYS A 191 -5.79 18.33 0.42
N ASP A 192 -7.07 18.49 0.74
CA ASP A 192 -7.51 19.21 1.95
C ASP A 192 -6.89 18.68 3.24
N LYS A 193 -6.74 17.35 3.36
CA LYS A 193 -6.09 16.67 4.49
C LYS A 193 -4.60 16.98 4.69
N PHE A 194 -3.98 17.75 3.79
CA PHE A 194 -2.60 18.19 3.87
C PHE A 194 -2.46 19.72 3.93
N LYS A 195 -3.52 20.50 3.62
CA LYS A 195 -3.52 21.96 3.81
C LYS A 195 -3.10 22.30 5.25
N ASN A 196 -2.31 23.36 5.41
CA ASN A 196 -1.72 23.82 6.70
C ASN A 196 -0.70 22.89 7.38
N THR A 197 -0.42 21.69 6.87
CA THR A 197 0.90 21.02 7.07
C THR A 197 1.84 21.42 5.93
N PRO A 198 3.17 21.31 5.99
CA PRO A 198 4.01 21.39 4.77
C PRO A 198 3.81 20.12 3.89
N LEU A 199 4.17 20.15 2.58
CA LEU A 199 4.36 19.03 1.58
C LEU A 199 3.25 18.78 0.48
N PRO A 200 3.51 18.71 -0.86
CA PRO A 200 2.71 17.83 -1.80
C PRO A 200 3.41 16.95 -2.95
N ARG A 201 2.85 16.80 -4.20
CA ARG A 201 3.10 15.76 -5.30
C ARG A 201 3.61 16.30 -6.69
N PRO A 202 4.02 15.53 -7.78
CA PRO A 202 4.17 14.06 -8.09
C PRO A 202 5.49 13.56 -8.88
N MET A 203 5.87 12.26 -8.89
CA MET A 203 7.22 11.74 -9.31
C MET A 203 7.40 11.34 -10.80
N ARG A 204 7.72 12.24 -11.76
CA ARG A 204 8.06 11.83 -13.15
C ARG A 204 9.01 12.74 -13.95
N GLN A 205 9.91 12.11 -14.72
CA GLN A 205 10.16 12.51 -16.12
C GLN A 205 9.36 11.53 -16.99
N ASP A 206 8.18 11.94 -17.45
CA ASP A 206 7.62 11.34 -18.67
C ASP A 206 8.32 12.06 -19.83
N THR A 207 9.05 11.32 -20.66
CA THR A 207 9.37 11.76 -22.02
C THR A 207 8.18 11.39 -22.92
N GLU A 208 8.05 11.98 -24.10
CA GLU A 208 6.92 11.68 -25.00
C GLU A 208 6.76 10.17 -25.31
N SER A 209 7.88 9.44 -25.31
CA SER A 209 7.94 7.98 -25.48
C SER A 209 7.71 7.15 -24.20
N CYS A 210 7.91 7.71 -23.01
CA CYS A 210 7.90 6.94 -21.75
C CYS A 210 6.68 7.24 -20.89
N VAL A 211 6.02 6.19 -20.45
CA VAL A 211 4.91 6.25 -19.49
C VAL A 211 5.30 5.48 -18.24
N LEU A 212 5.39 6.16 -17.11
CA LEU A 212 5.48 5.48 -15.81
C LEU A 212 4.10 4.94 -15.39
N VAL A 213 4.09 3.84 -14.63
CA VAL A 213 2.92 3.28 -13.95
C VAL A 213 3.28 3.07 -12.49
N GLU A 214 2.43 3.57 -11.59
CA GLU A 214 2.60 3.44 -10.13
C GLU A 214 1.39 2.69 -9.55
N PHE A 215 1.62 1.55 -8.91
CA PHE A 215 0.59 0.81 -8.18
C PHE A 215 1.18 0.07 -6.97
N LYS A 216 0.35 -0.32 -6.02
CA LYS A 216 0.77 -1.21 -4.92
C LYS A 216 0.34 -2.65 -5.25
N PRO A 217 1.26 -3.63 -5.38
CA PRO A 217 0.90 -5.02 -5.63
C PRO A 217 0.14 -5.67 -4.46
N LYS A 218 0.30 -5.13 -3.25
CA LYS A 218 -0.34 -5.61 -2.01
C LYS A 218 0.01 -7.08 -1.73
N TRP A 219 -0.97 -7.88 -1.29
CA TRP A 219 -0.77 -9.26 -0.83
C TRP A 219 -0.93 -10.21 -2.03
N LEU A 220 0.19 -10.64 -2.63
CA LEU A 220 0.20 -11.45 -3.85
C LEU A 220 -0.15 -12.93 -3.63
N SER A 221 -0.41 -13.30 -2.37
CA SER A 221 -1.01 -14.57 -1.93
C SER A 221 -2.14 -14.28 -0.94
N GLN A 222 -3.04 -15.24 -0.74
CA GLN A 222 -4.07 -15.13 0.29
C GLN A 222 -3.41 -15.02 1.69
N SER A 223 -4.07 -14.29 2.61
CA SER A 223 -3.61 -14.21 4.00
C SER A 223 -3.60 -15.59 4.65
N PRO A 224 -2.53 -16.02 5.34
CA PRO A 224 -2.52 -17.30 6.06
C PRO A 224 -3.55 -17.33 7.22
N SER A 225 -4.00 -16.16 7.68
CA SER A 225 -5.07 -16.06 8.68
C SER A 225 -6.48 -15.96 8.05
N ALA A 226 -6.61 -15.97 6.71
CA ALA A 226 -7.94 -15.92 6.08
C ALA A 226 -8.74 -17.21 6.38
N PRO A 227 -10.08 -17.12 6.53
CA PRO A 227 -10.93 -18.29 6.70
C PRO A 227 -10.81 -19.26 5.51
N GLN A 228 -10.95 -20.56 5.74
CA GLN A 228 -10.89 -21.58 4.68
C GLN A 228 -11.99 -21.37 3.62
N ASP A 229 -13.12 -20.84 4.06
CA ASP A 229 -14.27 -20.49 3.25
C ASP A 229 -14.19 -19.07 2.64
N ALA A 230 -13.11 -18.32 2.82
CA ALA A 230 -12.94 -17.00 2.21
C ALA A 230 -13.19 -17.02 0.69
N ILE A 231 -14.05 -16.10 0.22
CA ILE A 231 -14.31 -15.81 -1.20
C ILE A 231 -13.63 -14.51 -1.66
N ARG A 232 -12.97 -13.78 -0.75
CA ARG A 232 -12.12 -12.63 -1.09
C ARG A 232 -10.69 -12.79 -0.63
N CYS A 233 -9.76 -12.17 -1.36
CA CYS A 233 -8.42 -11.96 -0.86
C CYS A 233 -8.41 -10.82 0.15
N ARG A 234 -7.40 -10.80 1.03
CA ARG A 234 -7.27 -9.78 2.08
C ARG A 234 -7.43 -8.33 1.59
N GLN A 235 -6.87 -7.97 0.44
CA GLN A 235 -6.99 -6.60 -0.07
C GLN A 235 -8.43 -6.29 -0.51
N CYS A 236 -9.10 -7.20 -1.22
CA CYS A 236 -10.50 -7.02 -1.62
C CYS A 236 -11.44 -6.97 -0.40
N ALA A 237 -11.19 -7.79 0.63
CA ALA A 237 -11.89 -7.70 1.91
C ALA A 237 -11.66 -6.34 2.62
N MET A 238 -10.42 -5.83 2.58
CA MET A 238 -10.09 -4.51 3.15
C MET A 238 -10.77 -3.34 2.40
N GLU A 239 -10.83 -3.38 1.07
CA GLU A 239 -11.56 -2.34 0.33
C GLU A 239 -13.08 -2.43 0.52
N LEU A 240 -13.64 -3.64 0.67
CA LEU A 240 -15.04 -3.81 1.05
C LEU A 240 -15.32 -3.24 2.45
N ARG A 241 -14.45 -3.52 3.42
CA ARG A 241 -14.50 -2.90 4.75
C ARG A 241 -14.43 -1.37 4.67
N HIS A 242 -13.60 -0.81 3.79
CA HIS A 242 -13.55 0.63 3.57
C HIS A 242 -14.86 1.17 2.98
N LEU A 243 -15.44 0.50 1.98
CA LEU A 243 -16.72 0.89 1.39
C LEU A 243 -17.85 0.91 2.43
N VAL A 244 -17.92 -0.08 3.33
CA VAL A 244 -18.97 -0.15 4.36
C VAL A 244 -18.74 0.87 5.50
N LYS A 245 -17.50 1.08 5.93
CA LYS A 245 -17.18 1.86 7.15
C LYS A 245 -16.65 3.28 6.92
N ASP A 246 -16.34 3.67 5.69
CA ASP A 246 -15.80 4.99 5.34
C ASP A 246 -16.39 5.47 4.01
N LEU A 247 -17.58 6.07 4.10
CA LEU A 247 -18.40 6.54 2.99
C LEU A 247 -17.90 7.86 2.38
N SER A 248 -16.62 8.19 2.55
CA SER A 248 -16.06 9.42 1.98
C SER A 248 -15.98 9.33 0.45
N LYS A 249 -16.69 10.24 -0.24
CA LYS A 249 -16.85 10.34 -1.72
C LYS A 249 -15.56 10.31 -2.55
N ASN A 250 -14.41 10.42 -1.89
CA ASN A 250 -13.10 10.50 -2.51
C ASN A 250 -12.34 9.16 -2.46
N LYS A 251 -12.88 8.09 -1.87
CA LYS A 251 -12.25 6.76 -1.97
C LYS A 251 -12.43 6.18 -3.36
N ALA A 252 -11.42 5.44 -3.82
CA ALA A 252 -11.60 4.58 -4.98
C ALA A 252 -12.55 3.46 -4.58
N HIS A 253 -13.60 3.24 -5.36
CA HIS A 253 -14.46 2.08 -5.15
C HIS A 253 -13.66 0.77 -5.36
N PRO A 254 -14.01 -0.33 -4.68
CA PRO A 254 -13.22 -1.58 -4.69
C PRO A 254 -12.91 -2.16 -6.07
N GLU A 255 -13.83 -2.05 -7.03
CA GLU A 255 -13.69 -2.52 -8.41
C GLU A 255 -12.55 -1.79 -9.15
N ASN A 256 -12.26 -0.55 -8.76
CA ASN A 256 -11.18 0.27 -9.32
C ASN A 256 -9.79 -0.04 -8.73
N LYS A 257 -9.68 -0.96 -7.76
CA LYS A 257 -8.40 -1.49 -7.27
C LYS A 257 -8.09 -2.83 -7.92
N PRO A 258 -6.84 -3.12 -8.32
CA PRO A 258 -6.52 -4.44 -8.88
C PRO A 258 -6.60 -5.49 -7.77
N CYS A 259 -7.24 -6.64 -8.05
CA CYS A 259 -7.17 -7.78 -7.14
C CYS A 259 -5.75 -8.36 -7.17
N PRO A 260 -4.99 -8.38 -6.06
CA PRO A 260 -3.60 -8.85 -6.06
C PRO A 260 -3.41 -10.28 -6.59
N LEU A 261 -4.34 -11.19 -6.27
CA LEU A 261 -4.25 -12.58 -6.73
C LEU A 261 -4.52 -12.71 -8.24
N ALA A 262 -5.31 -11.79 -8.82
CA ALA A 262 -5.56 -11.73 -10.25
C ALA A 262 -4.37 -11.17 -11.05
N LEU A 263 -3.35 -10.57 -10.40
CA LEU A 263 -2.09 -10.19 -11.04
C LEU A 263 -1.22 -11.41 -11.35
N THR A 264 -1.34 -12.47 -10.55
CA THR A 264 -0.48 -13.67 -10.61
C THR A 264 -1.22 -14.94 -11.04
N GLY A 265 -2.55 -14.93 -11.11
CA GLY A 265 -3.38 -16.07 -11.53
C GLY A 265 -3.78 -16.03 -13.01
N SER A 266 -3.88 -17.21 -13.64
CA SER A 266 -4.22 -17.38 -15.06
C SER A 266 -5.72 -17.36 -15.37
N ASP A 267 -6.58 -17.75 -14.42
CA ASP A 267 -7.94 -18.23 -14.72
C ASP A 267 -9.02 -17.47 -13.94
N CYS A 268 -9.57 -16.41 -14.55
CA CYS A 268 -10.75 -15.68 -14.08
C CYS A 268 -11.41 -14.85 -15.20
N PRO A 269 -12.62 -14.30 -15.00
CA PRO A 269 -13.25 -13.42 -15.99
C PRO A 269 -12.39 -12.20 -16.38
N LEU A 270 -12.52 -11.74 -17.63
CA LEU A 270 -11.66 -10.67 -18.19
C LEU A 270 -11.70 -9.36 -17.40
N HIS A 271 -12.84 -9.00 -16.80
CA HIS A 271 -12.98 -7.80 -15.99
C HIS A 271 -12.23 -7.89 -14.65
N VAL A 272 -12.11 -9.09 -14.07
CA VAL A 272 -11.34 -9.33 -12.83
C VAL A 272 -9.85 -9.14 -13.08
N ARG A 273 -9.31 -9.78 -14.13
CA ARG A 273 -7.91 -9.69 -14.57
C ARG A 273 -7.58 -8.45 -15.42
N SER A 274 -8.50 -7.49 -15.54
CA SER A 274 -8.28 -6.33 -16.42
C SER A 274 -7.04 -5.56 -15.97
N PRO A 275 -5.96 -5.51 -16.79
CA PRO A 275 -4.68 -4.98 -16.34
C PRO A 275 -4.72 -3.45 -16.15
N PHE A 276 -5.70 -2.78 -16.78
CA PHE A 276 -6.02 -1.38 -16.54
C PHE A 276 -6.45 -1.08 -15.09
N ARG A 277 -6.86 -2.06 -14.27
CA ARG A 277 -7.08 -1.82 -12.83
C ARG A 277 -5.80 -1.37 -12.10
N MET A 278 -4.60 -1.63 -12.65
CA MET A 278 -3.35 -1.07 -12.14
C MET A 278 -3.13 0.39 -12.55
N ALA A 279 -3.65 0.80 -13.71
CA ALA A 279 -3.43 2.12 -14.30
C ALA A 279 -4.64 2.57 -15.14
N PRO A 280 -5.78 2.96 -14.52
CA PRO A 280 -7.02 3.21 -15.24
C PRO A 280 -6.92 4.33 -16.28
N HIS A 281 -6.10 5.35 -16.01
CA HIS A 281 -5.82 6.46 -16.92
C HIS A 281 -5.29 6.02 -18.29
N LEU A 282 -4.61 4.86 -18.38
CA LEU A 282 -4.08 4.34 -19.65
C LEU A 282 -5.16 3.78 -20.58
N ALA A 283 -6.37 3.49 -20.09
CA ALA A 283 -7.47 3.03 -20.93
C ALA A 283 -7.95 4.11 -21.92
N ASN A 284 -7.75 5.39 -21.58
CA ASN A 284 -8.26 6.54 -22.34
C ASN A 284 -7.18 7.26 -23.17
N LEU A 285 -5.92 6.80 -23.13
CA LEU A 285 -4.75 7.51 -23.69
C LEU A 285 -4.35 7.08 -25.11
N GLY A 286 -5.29 6.49 -25.87
CA GLY A 286 -5.01 5.85 -27.16
C GLY A 286 -4.29 4.50 -27.01
N ASP A 287 -4.05 3.80 -28.12
CA ASP A 287 -3.28 2.55 -28.19
C ASP A 287 -3.64 1.50 -27.10
N GLU A 288 -4.95 1.31 -26.86
CA GLU A 288 -5.45 0.46 -25.77
C GLU A 288 -4.86 -0.96 -25.82
N SER A 289 -4.70 -1.54 -27.03
CA SER A 289 -4.10 -2.86 -27.23
C SER A 289 -2.64 -2.93 -26.77
N PHE A 290 -1.84 -1.89 -27.05
CA PHE A 290 -0.46 -1.77 -26.60
C PHE A 290 -0.38 -1.68 -25.07
N TYR A 291 -1.12 -0.76 -24.44
CA TYR A 291 -1.08 -0.62 -22.99
C TYR A 291 -1.64 -1.85 -22.27
N ARG A 292 -2.68 -2.49 -22.81
CA ARG A 292 -3.24 -3.74 -22.29
C ARG A 292 -2.18 -4.84 -22.26
N GLU A 293 -1.40 -4.99 -23.33
CA GLU A 293 -0.31 -5.96 -23.42
C GLU A 293 0.89 -5.57 -22.53
N ALA A 294 1.29 -4.30 -22.52
CA ALA A 294 2.38 -3.83 -21.67
C ALA A 294 2.07 -4.00 -20.17
N LEU A 295 0.85 -3.64 -19.74
CA LEU A 295 0.40 -3.84 -18.37
C LEU A 295 0.25 -5.34 -18.03
N ARG A 296 -0.19 -6.18 -18.98
CA ARG A 296 -0.19 -7.65 -18.79
C ARG A 296 1.23 -8.16 -18.53
N ARG A 297 2.21 -7.73 -19.34
CA ARG A 297 3.64 -8.04 -19.14
C ARG A 297 4.13 -7.58 -17.78
N VAL A 298 3.77 -6.37 -17.33
CA VAL A 298 4.08 -5.86 -15.97
C VAL A 298 3.55 -6.78 -14.86
N ALA A 299 2.28 -7.22 -14.95
CA ALA A 299 1.68 -8.11 -13.95
C ALA A 299 2.39 -9.48 -13.88
N THR A 300 2.80 -10.01 -15.03
CA THR A 300 3.48 -11.31 -15.15
C THR A 300 5.00 -11.26 -15.05
N ASP A 301 5.61 -10.11 -14.74
CA ASP A 301 7.06 -9.93 -14.73
C ASP A 301 7.75 -10.75 -13.61
N ALA A 302 9.02 -11.09 -13.81
CA ALA A 302 9.83 -11.78 -12.80
C ALA A 302 9.86 -11.02 -11.47
N ALA A 303 9.97 -9.69 -11.49
CA ALA A 303 10.01 -8.87 -10.29
C ALA A 303 8.76 -9.03 -9.41
N ILE A 304 7.57 -9.23 -10.01
CA ILE A 304 6.32 -9.47 -9.27
C ILE A 304 6.29 -10.88 -8.68
N ARG A 305 6.82 -11.89 -9.39
CA ARG A 305 6.96 -13.26 -8.88
C ARG A 305 7.93 -13.34 -7.71
N ASP A 306 9.12 -12.74 -7.86
CA ASP A 306 10.13 -12.66 -6.79
C ASP A 306 9.56 -11.95 -5.55
N LEU A 307 8.81 -10.85 -5.74
CA LEU A 307 8.14 -10.17 -4.64
C LEU A 307 7.12 -11.09 -3.94
N LYS A 308 6.30 -11.84 -4.69
CA LYS A 308 5.36 -12.81 -4.12
C LYS A 308 6.08 -13.89 -3.31
N GLU A 309 7.14 -14.50 -3.86
CA GLU A 309 7.92 -15.53 -3.18
C GLU A 309 8.49 -15.03 -1.85
N GLN A 310 9.00 -13.79 -1.81
CA GLN A 310 9.48 -13.18 -0.57
C GLN A 310 8.33 -12.86 0.41
N GLN A 311 7.16 -12.40 -0.08
CA GLN A 311 5.97 -12.21 0.78
C GLN A 311 5.47 -13.52 1.39
N ASP A 312 5.58 -14.64 0.66
CA ASP A 312 5.20 -15.97 1.12
C ASP A 312 6.25 -16.58 2.04
N THR A 313 7.53 -16.26 1.84
CA THR A 313 8.64 -16.78 2.64
C THR A 313 8.67 -16.16 4.04
N HIS A 314 8.51 -14.84 4.13
CA HIS A 314 8.70 -14.08 5.38
C HIS A 314 7.44 -13.93 6.24
N ASP A 315 6.29 -14.49 5.83
CA ASP A 315 5.13 -14.66 6.70
C ASP A 315 4.32 -15.92 6.35
N LYS A 316 4.41 -16.90 7.24
CA LYS A 316 3.72 -18.20 7.15
C LYS A 316 2.45 -18.29 8.00
N LEU A 317 2.22 -17.33 8.90
CA LEU A 317 1.23 -17.44 9.99
C LEU A 317 0.12 -16.38 9.91
N GLY A 318 0.38 -15.28 9.19
CA GLY A 318 -0.53 -14.15 9.06
C GLY A 318 -0.65 -13.32 10.35
N PRO A 319 -1.37 -12.19 10.30
CA PRO A 319 -1.37 -11.21 11.39
C PRO A 319 -1.99 -11.67 12.71
N LEU A 320 -2.82 -12.71 12.69
CA LEU A 320 -3.37 -13.27 13.93
C LEU A 320 -2.33 -14.10 14.68
N HIS A 321 -1.65 -15.02 13.97
CA HIS A 321 -0.82 -16.05 14.58
C HIS A 321 0.69 -15.75 14.56
N ALA A 322 1.12 -14.68 13.88
CA ALA A 322 2.50 -14.18 13.99
C ALA A 322 2.87 -13.82 15.44
N SER A 323 4.16 -13.91 15.77
CA SER A 323 4.69 -13.43 17.05
C SER A 323 5.11 -11.96 16.96
N PRO A 324 4.86 -11.11 17.98
CA PRO A 324 5.46 -9.78 18.07
C PRO A 324 6.99 -9.78 18.10
N SER A 325 7.61 -10.92 18.43
CA SER A 325 9.06 -11.10 18.44
C SER A 325 9.64 -11.65 17.13
N ASP A 326 8.80 -12.04 16.17
CA ASP A 326 9.25 -12.51 14.86
C ASP A 326 9.78 -11.32 14.04
N PRO A 327 11.08 -11.30 13.67
CA PRO A 327 11.64 -10.18 12.93
C PRO A 327 11.32 -10.25 11.42
N PHE A 328 10.85 -11.40 10.90
CA PHE A 328 10.47 -11.56 9.49
C PHE A 328 9.06 -11.02 9.20
N PHE A 329 8.15 -11.07 10.17
CA PHE A 329 6.80 -10.54 10.00
C PHE A 329 6.77 -9.01 9.66
N PRO A 330 7.54 -8.12 10.31
CA PRO A 330 7.74 -6.73 9.86
C PRO A 330 8.28 -6.60 8.43
N LEU A 331 9.16 -7.51 8.00
CA LEU A 331 9.67 -7.54 6.62
C LEU A 331 8.55 -7.90 5.64
N ALA A 332 7.76 -8.93 5.90
CA ALA A 332 6.58 -9.28 5.10
C ALA A 332 5.57 -8.12 5.02
N MET A 333 5.27 -7.46 6.15
CA MET A 333 4.42 -6.26 6.17
C MET A 333 5.01 -5.08 5.36
N THR A 334 6.33 -4.99 5.27
CA THR A 334 7.01 -4.00 4.41
C THR A 334 6.82 -4.38 2.92
N LEU A 335 7.11 -5.63 2.55
CA LEU A 335 6.97 -6.14 1.18
C LEU A 335 5.53 -6.06 0.64
N ARG A 336 4.53 -6.15 1.51
CA ARG A 336 3.09 -6.06 1.16
C ARG A 336 2.55 -4.63 1.08
N ASP A 337 3.32 -3.63 1.47
CA ASP A 337 2.94 -2.21 1.36
C ASP A 337 3.97 -1.39 0.56
N CYS A 338 4.86 -2.05 -0.17
CA CYS A 338 5.73 -1.40 -1.14
C CYS A 338 4.94 -0.88 -2.35
N THR A 339 5.59 -0.02 -3.14
CA THR A 339 5.02 0.57 -4.36
C THR A 339 5.81 0.05 -5.57
N CYS A 340 5.11 -0.44 -6.59
CA CYS A 340 5.67 -0.83 -7.88
C CYS A 340 5.67 0.36 -8.83
N PHE A 341 6.82 0.62 -9.42
CA PHE A 341 7.08 1.62 -10.45
C PHE A 341 7.49 0.87 -11.72
N ALA A 342 6.59 0.82 -12.70
CA ALA A 342 6.84 0.20 -14.00
C ALA A 342 6.96 1.29 -15.07
N GLN A 343 8.16 1.51 -15.60
CA GLN A 343 8.37 2.39 -16.74
C GLN A 343 8.12 1.59 -18.03
N ILE A 344 7.23 2.08 -18.88
CA ILE A 344 6.88 1.52 -20.18
C ILE A 344 7.38 2.50 -21.25
N ASP A 345 8.32 2.07 -22.09
CA ASP A 345 8.77 2.83 -23.26
C ASP A 345 7.99 2.36 -24.49
N LYS A 346 7.27 3.27 -25.15
CA LYS A 346 6.48 3.02 -26.36
C LYS A 346 7.38 2.66 -27.55
N SER A 347 8.51 3.33 -27.69
CA SER A 347 9.39 3.23 -28.86
C SER A 347 10.17 1.91 -28.86
N SER A 348 10.71 1.51 -27.71
CA SER A 348 11.43 0.23 -27.57
C SER A 348 10.54 -0.94 -27.13
N GLN A 349 9.28 -0.68 -26.76
CA GLN A 349 8.36 -1.63 -26.10
C GLN A 349 8.97 -2.31 -24.85
N SER A 350 9.96 -1.67 -24.24
CA SER A 350 10.65 -2.16 -23.05
C SER A 350 9.88 -1.79 -21.78
N ILE A 351 10.03 -2.65 -20.77
CA ILE A 351 9.38 -2.50 -19.46
C ILE A 351 10.46 -2.60 -18.40
N ARG A 352 10.51 -1.64 -17.49
CA ARG A 352 11.46 -1.60 -16.38
C ARG A 352 10.73 -1.47 -15.06
N ILE A 353 10.76 -2.53 -14.26
CA ILE A 353 10.15 -2.55 -12.92
C ILE A 353 11.17 -2.19 -11.84
N ARG A 354 10.73 -1.31 -10.92
CA ARG A 354 11.39 -1.01 -9.64
C ARG A 354 10.39 -0.95 -8.50
N PHE A 355 10.80 -1.33 -7.30
CA PHE A 355 9.99 -1.25 -6.08
C PHE A 355 10.53 -0.19 -5.11
N GLY A 356 9.64 0.60 -4.52
CA GLY A 356 9.94 1.61 -3.51
C GLY A 356 9.03 1.52 -2.28
N ASP A 357 9.08 2.56 -1.43
CA ASP A 357 8.33 2.65 -0.16
C ASP A 357 8.55 1.52 0.86
N PHE A 358 9.77 0.97 0.90
CA PHE A 358 10.22 -0.01 1.89
C PHE A 358 10.45 0.56 3.31
N ASP A 359 9.51 1.38 3.79
CA ASP A 359 9.55 1.97 5.13
C ASP A 359 9.44 0.88 6.21
N TRP A 360 10.41 0.82 7.12
CA TRP A 360 10.44 -0.11 8.25
C TRP A 360 9.13 -0.04 9.03
N LYS A 361 8.49 -1.20 9.17
CA LYS A 361 7.19 -1.33 9.82
C LYS A 361 7.38 -1.76 11.27
N ASP A 362 7.62 -0.79 12.16
CA ASP A 362 7.91 -1.05 13.57
C ASP A 362 6.81 -1.91 14.25
N PRO A 363 7.12 -3.15 14.68
CA PRO A 363 6.13 -4.02 15.30
C PRO A 363 5.61 -3.44 16.62
N THR A 364 6.42 -2.70 17.38
CA THR A 364 5.98 -2.12 18.67
C THR A 364 4.84 -1.11 18.52
N VAL A 365 4.72 -0.49 17.34
CA VAL A 365 3.69 0.51 17.01
C VAL A 365 2.58 -0.06 16.13
N LYS A 366 2.89 -1.04 15.26
CA LYS A 366 1.98 -1.49 14.20
C LYS A 366 1.38 -2.88 14.40
N PHE A 367 2.01 -3.74 15.20
CA PHE A 367 1.64 -5.16 15.27
C PHE A 367 0.16 -5.37 15.66
N GLU A 368 -0.25 -4.77 16.77
CA GLU A 368 -1.62 -4.85 17.27
C GLU A 368 -2.66 -4.29 16.28
N ARG A 369 -2.30 -3.24 15.52
CA ARG A 369 -3.17 -2.68 14.47
C ARG A 369 -3.35 -3.66 13.31
N TRP A 370 -2.32 -4.43 12.93
CA TRP A 370 -2.47 -5.44 11.88
C TRP A 370 -3.31 -6.63 12.34
N ARG A 371 -3.11 -7.08 13.58
CA ARG A 371 -3.91 -8.14 14.21
C ARG A 371 -5.39 -7.78 14.23
N ARG A 372 -5.76 -6.64 14.83
CA ARG A 372 -7.16 -6.17 14.87
C ARG A 372 -7.75 -5.95 13.48
N ALA A 373 -6.96 -5.43 12.55
CA ALA A 373 -7.42 -5.26 11.17
C ALA A 373 -7.63 -6.59 10.43
N GLU A 374 -6.97 -7.68 10.85
CA GLU A 374 -7.24 -9.02 10.31
C GLU A 374 -8.47 -9.65 10.97
N GLU A 375 -8.54 -9.57 12.30
CA GLU A 375 -9.67 -10.05 13.11
C GLU A 375 -10.99 -9.41 12.66
N GLU A 376 -11.00 -8.09 12.44
CA GLU A 376 -12.16 -7.36 11.94
C GLU A 376 -12.56 -7.77 10.50
N LEU A 377 -11.62 -8.23 9.66
CA LEU A 377 -11.95 -8.77 8.34
C LEU A 377 -12.62 -10.15 8.40
N ILE A 378 -12.32 -10.91 9.45
CA ILE A 378 -12.82 -12.28 9.67
C ILE A 378 -14.17 -12.25 10.38
N VAL A 379 -14.20 -11.75 11.62
CA VAL A 379 -15.42 -11.63 12.43
C VAL A 379 -16.48 -10.79 11.71
N GLY A 380 -16.01 -9.84 10.90
CA GLY A 380 -16.84 -8.98 10.08
C GLY A 380 -17.39 -9.57 8.78
N GLY A 381 -17.06 -10.81 8.43
CA GLY A 381 -17.53 -11.43 7.20
C GLY A 381 -16.99 -10.81 5.91
N PHE A 382 -16.06 -9.85 5.96
CA PHE A 382 -15.55 -9.21 4.74
C PHE A 382 -14.82 -10.19 3.79
N TYR A 383 -14.29 -11.27 4.34
CA TYR A 383 -13.73 -12.41 3.60
C TYR A 383 -14.77 -13.33 2.96
N THR A 384 -15.94 -13.52 3.58
CA THR A 384 -16.89 -14.62 3.33
C THR A 384 -18.24 -14.15 2.77
N ALA A 385 -18.73 -12.98 3.18
CA ALA A 385 -20.04 -12.46 2.81
C ALA A 385 -20.20 -12.28 1.31
N GLU A 386 -21.11 -13.05 0.72
CA GLU A 386 -21.39 -13.03 -0.71
C GLU A 386 -22.32 -11.86 -1.09
N TRP A 387 -23.08 -11.35 -0.12
CA TRP A 387 -24.14 -10.36 -0.29
C TRP A 387 -24.03 -9.21 0.72
N ILE A 388 -24.59 -8.05 0.35
CA ILE A 388 -24.93 -6.96 1.27
C ILE A 388 -26.44 -6.77 1.23
N TYR A 389 -27.09 -6.67 2.38
CA TYR A 389 -28.49 -6.24 2.53
C TYR A 389 -28.52 -4.83 3.10
N CYS A 390 -29.16 -3.89 2.41
CA CYS A 390 -29.25 -2.50 2.80
C CYS A 390 -30.56 -1.89 2.27
N ASP A 391 -31.36 -1.28 3.16
CA ASP A 391 -32.66 -0.67 2.84
C ASP A 391 -33.53 -1.56 1.91
N ASP A 392 -33.81 -2.78 2.38
CA ASP A 392 -34.66 -3.79 1.71
C ASP A 392 -34.24 -4.19 0.29
N ALA A 393 -32.94 -4.05 -0.02
CA ALA A 393 -32.34 -4.48 -1.28
C ALA A 393 -31.06 -5.31 -1.06
N PHE A 394 -30.82 -6.25 -1.98
CA PHE A 394 -29.62 -7.07 -2.03
C PHE A 394 -28.64 -6.54 -3.08
N PHE A 395 -27.36 -6.55 -2.72
CA PHE A 395 -26.27 -6.06 -3.56
C PHE A 395 -25.12 -7.06 -3.57
N ARG A 396 -24.46 -7.20 -4.73
CA ARG A 396 -23.17 -7.89 -4.84
C ARG A 396 -22.06 -6.94 -4.39
N PRO A 397 -21.16 -7.34 -3.48
CA PRO A 397 -19.98 -6.54 -3.15
C PRO A 397 -19.14 -6.27 -4.41
N PRO A 398 -18.77 -5.01 -4.73
CA PRO A 398 -18.09 -4.67 -5.97
C PRO A 398 -16.57 -4.98 -5.94
N SER A 399 -16.16 -6.06 -5.25
CA SER A 399 -14.74 -6.31 -4.98
C SER A 399 -13.96 -6.79 -6.22
N LEU A 400 -14.67 -7.46 -7.15
CA LEU A 400 -14.11 -8.12 -8.33
C LEU A 400 -12.84 -8.91 -7.99
N CYS A 401 -12.93 -9.77 -6.98
CA CYS A 401 -11.84 -10.58 -6.48
C CYS A 401 -11.75 -11.91 -7.25
N LEU A 402 -10.52 -12.38 -7.53
CA LEU A 402 -10.28 -13.69 -8.13
C LEU A 402 -11.08 -14.83 -7.45
N LEU A 403 -11.09 -14.84 -6.11
CA LEU A 403 -11.69 -15.91 -5.34
C LEU A 403 -13.24 -15.96 -5.42
N GLU A 404 -13.92 -14.85 -5.76
CA GLU A 404 -15.38 -14.80 -5.95
C GLU A 404 -15.83 -15.62 -7.16
N TYR A 405 -14.92 -15.91 -8.10
CA TYR A 405 -15.17 -16.67 -9.32
C TYR A 405 -14.51 -18.07 -9.30
N SER A 406 -14.00 -18.49 -8.14
CA SER A 406 -13.47 -19.84 -7.96
C SER A 406 -14.60 -20.85 -7.78
N ALA A 407 -14.45 -22.09 -8.25
CA ALA A 407 -15.44 -23.15 -8.03
C ALA A 407 -15.71 -23.42 -6.53
N LEU A 408 -14.75 -23.09 -5.67
CA LEU A 408 -14.90 -23.12 -4.21
C LEU A 408 -15.92 -22.10 -3.68
N ALA A 409 -16.16 -20.97 -4.36
CA ALA A 409 -17.16 -19.99 -3.91
C ALA A 409 -18.58 -20.55 -4.01
N SER A 410 -18.89 -21.30 -5.08
CA SER A 410 -20.23 -21.85 -5.34
C SER A 410 -20.65 -23.02 -4.44
N ALA A 411 -19.74 -23.54 -3.61
CA ALA A 411 -19.97 -24.73 -2.77
C ALA A 411 -20.10 -24.42 -1.27
N LYS A 412 -20.17 -23.14 -0.90
CA LYS A 412 -20.10 -22.67 0.49
C LYS A 412 -21.45 -22.21 1.01
N ARG A 413 -21.59 -22.16 2.34
CA ARG A 413 -22.74 -21.50 2.98
C ARG A 413 -22.76 -20.02 2.59
N PRO A 414 -23.92 -19.45 2.26
CA PRO A 414 -24.03 -18.02 2.01
C PRO A 414 -23.76 -17.25 3.32
N ALA A 415 -23.00 -16.17 3.20
CA ALA A 415 -22.84 -15.18 4.25
C ALA A 415 -23.31 -13.80 3.76
N LEU A 416 -23.85 -12.99 4.66
CA LEU A 416 -24.53 -11.73 4.38
C LEU A 416 -24.01 -10.62 5.31
N ILE A 417 -23.65 -9.47 4.76
CA ILE A 417 -23.48 -8.23 5.53
C ILE A 417 -24.84 -7.52 5.60
N ARG A 418 -25.45 -7.45 6.79
CA ARG A 418 -26.65 -6.62 7.03
C ARG A 418 -26.22 -5.22 7.44
N ILE A 419 -26.69 -4.23 6.68
CA ILE A 419 -26.55 -2.81 7.00
C ILE A 419 -27.77 -2.34 7.78
N THR A 420 -27.54 -1.72 8.94
CA THR A 420 -28.54 -0.93 9.67
C THR A 420 -28.17 0.55 9.60
N ASP A 421 -29.19 1.42 9.55
CA ASP A 421 -28.97 2.87 9.55
C ASP A 421 -28.51 3.33 10.94
N SER A 422 -27.33 3.95 11.01
CA SER A 422 -26.78 4.52 12.26
C SER A 422 -27.59 5.68 12.84
N SER A 423 -28.48 6.30 12.05
CA SER A 423 -29.32 7.43 12.45
C SER A 423 -30.70 7.04 12.97
N LEU A 424 -31.17 5.83 12.65
CA LEU A 424 -32.45 5.30 13.09
C LEU A 424 -32.22 4.29 14.23
N GLY A 425 -32.58 4.69 15.45
CA GLY A 425 -32.59 3.76 16.59
C GLY A 425 -33.42 2.51 16.27
N ALA A 426 -32.92 1.35 16.71
CA ALA A 426 -33.35 0.02 16.30
C ALA A 426 -34.87 -0.10 16.05
N ARG A 427 -35.25 -0.13 14.77
CA ARG A 427 -36.60 -0.56 14.36
C ARG A 427 -36.69 -2.07 14.50
N GLU A 428 -37.86 -2.57 14.86
CA GLU A 428 -38.18 -3.98 14.69
C GLU A 428 -38.22 -4.27 13.18
N GLU A 429 -37.18 -4.97 12.71
CA GLU A 429 -36.99 -5.35 11.31
C GLU A 429 -37.52 -6.74 11.01
N ALA A 430 -37.84 -7.00 9.74
CA ALA A 430 -38.22 -8.33 9.28
C ALA A 430 -37.16 -9.38 9.66
N VAL A 431 -37.63 -10.42 10.37
CA VAL A 431 -36.79 -11.55 10.79
C VAL A 431 -36.49 -12.39 9.55
N ILE A 432 -35.30 -12.20 8.97
CA ILE A 432 -34.70 -13.18 8.06
C ILE A 432 -34.29 -14.36 8.95
N SER A 433 -35.23 -15.28 9.17
CA SER A 433 -35.00 -16.52 9.90
C SER A 433 -34.37 -17.52 8.96
N THR A 434 -33.05 -17.69 9.06
CA THR A 434 -32.30 -18.63 8.23
C THR A 434 -31.14 -19.23 9.04
N ASP A 435 -31.35 -20.41 9.62
CA ASP A 435 -30.29 -21.18 10.31
C ASP A 435 -29.13 -21.58 9.36
N ASP A 436 -29.32 -21.43 8.05
CA ASP A 436 -28.38 -21.76 6.97
C ASP A 436 -27.57 -20.56 6.41
N VAL A 437 -27.81 -19.32 6.85
CA VAL A 437 -27.10 -18.11 6.36
C VAL A 437 -26.37 -17.41 7.51
N GLU A 438 -25.06 -17.17 7.37
CA GLU A 438 -24.30 -16.38 8.35
C GLU A 438 -24.55 -14.88 8.14
N ILE A 439 -24.93 -14.14 9.19
CA ILE A 439 -25.27 -12.70 9.09
C ILE A 439 -24.33 -11.86 9.95
N HIS A 440 -23.62 -10.93 9.32
CA HIS A 440 -22.72 -9.96 9.97
C HIS A 440 -23.37 -8.58 9.98
N HIS A 441 -23.57 -7.99 11.17
CA HIS A 441 -24.31 -6.74 11.33
C HIS A 441 -23.40 -5.50 11.38
N TYR A 442 -23.79 -4.44 10.65
CA TYR A 442 -23.04 -3.18 10.55
C TYR A 442 -23.95 -1.95 10.57
N ALA A 443 -23.68 -1.02 11.49
CA ALA A 443 -24.30 0.31 11.47
C ALA A 443 -23.47 1.29 10.62
N THR A 444 -24.10 1.96 9.65
CA THR A 444 -23.49 3.03 8.83
C THR A 444 -24.59 3.94 8.24
N ASP A 445 -24.26 4.94 7.42
CA ASP A 445 -25.26 5.71 6.67
C ASP A 445 -25.77 4.86 5.49
N ALA A 446 -26.93 4.23 5.71
CA ALA A 446 -27.52 3.28 4.77
C ALA A 446 -27.91 3.96 3.45
N ALA A 447 -28.46 5.18 3.49
CA ALA A 447 -28.88 5.92 2.31
C ALA A 447 -27.70 6.33 1.41
N VAL A 448 -26.54 6.66 2.00
CA VAL A 448 -25.31 6.92 1.24
C VAL A 448 -24.71 5.61 0.71
N LEU A 449 -24.63 4.55 1.52
CA LEU A 449 -24.09 3.26 1.08
C LEU A 449 -24.92 2.64 -0.06
N LYS A 450 -26.26 2.64 0.06
CA LYS A 450 -27.20 2.22 -0.99
C LYS A 450 -26.91 2.90 -2.32
N ARG A 451 -26.68 4.22 -2.31
CA ARG A 451 -26.36 5.00 -3.53
C ARG A 451 -25.02 4.59 -4.16
N LEU A 452 -24.04 4.18 -3.35
CA LEU A 452 -22.77 3.64 -3.86
C LEU A 452 -22.92 2.21 -4.39
N LEU A 453 -23.90 1.44 -3.88
CA LEU A 453 -24.15 0.06 -4.24
C LEU A 453 -25.19 -0.14 -5.36
N GLU A 454 -26.02 0.85 -5.70
CA GLU A 454 -27.10 0.71 -6.71
C GLU A 454 -26.66 0.09 -8.06
N PRO A 455 -25.46 0.37 -8.62
CA PRO A 455 -24.97 -0.30 -9.84
C PRO A 455 -24.74 -1.82 -9.70
N PHE A 456 -24.70 -2.33 -8.46
CA PHE A 456 -24.41 -3.73 -8.10
C PHE A 456 -25.60 -4.42 -7.44
N LYS A 457 -26.79 -3.82 -7.54
CA LYS A 457 -28.06 -4.41 -7.10
C LYS A 457 -28.35 -5.69 -7.86
N ALA A 458 -28.85 -6.68 -7.15
CA ALA A 458 -29.19 -7.97 -7.70
C ALA A 458 -30.44 -8.53 -6.99
N ASP A 459 -31.07 -9.53 -7.60
CA ASP A 459 -32.19 -10.24 -6.98
C ASP A 459 -31.75 -10.89 -5.67
N ALA A 460 -32.70 -11.05 -4.74
CA ALA A 460 -32.45 -11.77 -3.49
C ALA A 460 -31.90 -13.18 -3.79
N PRO A 461 -30.90 -13.67 -3.03
CA PRO A 461 -30.40 -15.03 -3.19
C PRO A 461 -31.55 -16.03 -2.95
N ASP A 462 -31.57 -17.11 -3.72
CA ASP A 462 -32.69 -18.06 -3.71
C ASP A 462 -32.91 -18.71 -2.33
N ILE A 463 -31.86 -18.80 -1.52
CA ILE A 463 -31.86 -19.30 -0.14
C ILE A 463 -32.71 -18.43 0.81
N ILE A 464 -32.89 -17.14 0.50
CA ILE A 464 -33.77 -16.24 1.27
C ILE A 464 -35.22 -16.28 0.74
N LYS A 465 -35.42 -16.56 -0.56
CA LYS A 465 -36.76 -16.75 -1.15
C LYS A 465 -37.49 -17.95 -0.54
N SER A 466 -36.76 -19.02 -0.21
CA SER A 466 -37.31 -20.22 0.45
C SER A 466 -37.70 -20.04 1.92
N ALA A 467 -37.25 -18.98 2.60
CA ALA A 467 -37.58 -18.69 3.99
C ALA A 467 -38.80 -17.77 4.16
N SER A 468 -39.42 -17.35 3.05
CA SER A 468 -40.50 -16.34 3.01
C SER A 468 -41.86 -16.89 2.52
N LEU A 469 -42.05 -18.21 2.58
CA LEU A 469 -43.25 -18.96 2.11
C LEU A 469 -43.86 -19.80 3.23
#